data_AF-A0A2V8SIL4-F1
#
_entry.id   AF-A0A2V8SIL4-F1
#
_cell.length_a   1.000
_cell.length_b   1.000
_cell.length_c   1.000
_cell.angle_alpha   90.00
_cell.angle_beta   90.00
_cell.angle_gamma   90.00
#
_symmetry.space_group_name_H-M   'P 1'
#
loop_
_entity.id
_entity.type
_entity.pdbx_description
1 polymer ?
#
loop_
_entity_poly.entity_id
_entity_poly.type
_entity_poly.pdbx_seq_one_letter_code
_entity_poly.pdbx_strand_id
1 'polypeptide(L)' 'MIRERETNDGKAVAIEQAVAYQNDPKAVNKDVAALEAVTAADIQRVMKQYFKDNNRVVIYYNQEKKAEATK' A
#
# COMPACT_ATOMS: atom_id res chain seq x y z
N MET A 1 5.63 9.85 0.11
CA MET A 1 6.82 9.44 -0.66
C MET A 1 7.85 10.56 -0.83
N ILE A 2 7.65 11.60 -1.65
CA ILE A 2 8.71 12.63 -1.84
C ILE A 2 8.77 13.63 -0.68
N ARG A 3 7.63 14.27 -0.32
CA ARG A 3 7.58 15.24 0.79
C ARG A 3 7.90 14.63 2.15
N GLU A 4 7.50 13.38 2.37
CA GLU A 4 7.82 12.64 3.61
C GLU A 4 9.33 12.37 3.74
N ARG A 5 10.07 12.28 2.62
CA ARG A 5 11.53 12.11 2.64
C ARG A 5 12.30 13.41 2.89
N GLU A 6 11.61 14.53 3.09
CA GLU A 6 12.23 15.80 3.46
C GLU A 6 12.46 15.92 4.98
N THR A 7 11.69 15.17 5.78
CA THR A 7 11.84 15.14 7.24
C THR A 7 12.79 14.04 7.71
N ASN A 8 13.40 14.23 8.88
CA ASN A 8 14.28 13.21 9.47
C ASN A 8 13.52 11.91 9.79
N ASP A 9 12.32 12.03 10.35
CA ASP A 9 11.50 10.87 10.71
C ASP A 9 11.06 10.07 9.49
N GLY A 10 10.64 10.74 8.41
CA GLY A 10 10.24 10.03 7.20
C GLY A 10 11.40 9.34 6.50
N LYS A 11 12.63 9.89 6.57
CA LYS A 11 13.84 9.18 6.13
C LYS A 11 14.13 7.95 7.00
N ALA A 12 14.01 8.08 8.32
CA ALA A 12 14.26 6.98 9.25
C ALA A 12 13.30 5.80 8.99
N VAL A 13 12.00 6.07 8.85
CA VAL A 13 10.97 5.06 8.52
C VAL A 13 11.28 4.40 7.17
N ALA A 14 11.66 5.17 6.15
CA ALA A 14 11.95 4.59 4.84
C ALA A 14 13.17 3.65 4.86
N ILE A 15 14.20 3.98 5.65
CA ILE A 15 15.36 3.10 5.86
C ILE A 15 14.98 1.85 6.65
N GLU A 16 14.18 2.00 7.71
CA GLU A 16 13.69 0.89 8.52
C GLU A 16 12.92 -0.12 7.68
N GLN A 17 11.97 0.34 6.86
CA GLN A 17 11.22 -0.50 5.92
C GLN A 17 12.12 -1.19 4.89
N ALA A 18 13.13 -0.49 4.37
CA ALA A 18 14.08 -1.07 3.42
C ALA A 18 14.88 -2.21 4.04
N VAL A 19 15.33 -2.06 5.29
CA VAL A 19 15.98 -3.14 6.03
C VAL A 19 15.00 -4.29 6.30
N ALA A 20 13.80 -3.99 6.80
CA ALA A 20 12.82 -5.01 7.20
C ALA A 20 12.32 -5.87 6.04
N TYR A 21 12.03 -5.27 4.88
CA TYR A 21 11.41 -5.97 3.76
C TYR A 21 12.39 -6.42 2.69
N GLN A 22 13.51 -5.71 2.53
CA GLN A 22 14.45 -5.91 1.42
C GLN A 22 15.84 -6.32 1.90
N ASN A 23 16.08 -6.34 3.21
CA ASN A 23 17.36 -6.67 3.84
C ASN A 23 18.53 -5.83 3.28
N ASP A 24 18.23 -4.61 2.81
CA ASP A 24 19.20 -3.66 2.25
C ASP A 24 18.78 -2.21 2.59
N PRO A 25 19.51 -1.51 3.47
CA PRO A 25 19.18 -0.12 3.82
C PRO A 25 19.34 0.85 2.64
N LYS A 26 20.09 0.48 1.58
CA LYS A 26 20.25 1.32 0.39
C LYS A 26 19.12 1.17 -0.62
N ALA A 27 18.24 0.18 -0.44
CA ALA A 27 17.14 -0.07 -1.37
C ALA A 27 16.20 1.15 -1.48
N VAL A 28 16.06 1.93 -0.40
CA VAL A 28 15.31 3.19 -0.35
C VAL A 28 15.68 4.18 -1.47
N ASN A 29 16.92 4.16 -1.95
CA ASN A 29 17.40 5.06 -3.00
C ASN A 29 16.88 4.67 -4.40
N LYS A 30 16.33 3.47 -4.57
CA LYS A 30 15.90 2.94 -5.86
C LYS A 30 14.38 3.00 -6.05
N ASP A 31 13.62 3.18 -4.97
CA ASP A 31 12.16 3.12 -4.98
C ASP A 31 11.53 4.07 -6.01
N VAL A 32 12.01 5.30 -6.10
CA VAL A 32 11.47 6.30 -7.04
C VAL A 32 11.71 5.86 -8.48
N ALA A 33 12.94 5.51 -8.83
CA ALA A 33 13.27 5.03 -10.17
C ALA A 33 12.51 3.74 -10.53
N ALA A 34 12.31 2.85 -9.56
CA ALA A 34 11.54 1.61 -9.74
C ALA A 34 10.06 1.90 -10.02
N LEU A 35 9.46 2.87 -9.32
CA LEU A 35 8.08 3.31 -9.56
C LEU A 35 7.92 4.01 -10.91
N GLU A 36 8.89 4.85 -11.30
CA GLU A 36 8.88 5.55 -12.60
C GLU A 36 9.04 4.58 -13.78
N ALA A 37 9.69 3.44 -13.59
CA ALA A 37 9.86 2.41 -14.61
C ALA A 37 8.61 1.54 -14.84
N VAL A 38 7.56 1.66 -14.01
CA VAL A 38 6.35 0.84 -14.13
C VAL A 38 5.61 1.15 -15.42
N THR A 39 5.32 0.11 -16.20
CA THR A 39 4.58 0.24 -17.46
C THR A 39 3.10 -0.09 -17.30
N ALA A 40 2.27 0.35 -18.25
CA ALA A 40 0.86 -0.07 -18.32
C ALA A 40 0.71 -1.60 -18.46
N ALA A 41 1.63 -2.26 -19.16
CA ALA A 41 1.64 -3.71 -19.31
C ALA A 41 1.90 -4.41 -17.97
N ASP A 42 2.79 -3.88 -17.13
CA ASP A 42 3.03 -4.39 -15.78
C ASP A 42 1.79 -4.29 -14.90
N ILE A 43 1.09 -3.16 -14.96
CA ILE A 43 -0.17 -2.97 -14.21
C ILE A 43 -1.20 -4.02 -14.65
N GLN A 44 -1.41 -4.18 -15.96
CA GLN A 44 -2.37 -5.17 -16.47
C GLN A 44 -1.98 -6.61 -16.08
N ARG A 45 -0.69 -6.94 -16.09
CA ARG A 45 -0.18 -8.25 -15.66
C ARG A 45 -0.50 -8.52 -14.19
N VAL A 46 -0.22 -7.55 -13.32
CA VAL A 46 -0.48 -7.66 -11.86
C VAL A 46 -1.99 -7.78 -11.58
N MET A 47 -2.82 -7.00 -12.28
CA MET A 47 -4.29 -7.13 -12.16
C MET A 47 -4.75 -8.56 -12.48
N LYS A 48 -4.33 -9.12 -13.64
CA LYS A 48 -4.67 -10.51 -14.02
C LYS A 48 -4.16 -11.56 -13.03
N GLN A 49 -3.05 -11.27 -12.36
CA GLN A 49 -2.45 -12.19 -11.39
C GLN A 49 -3.22 -12.25 -10.07
N TYR A 50 -3.63 -11.10 -9.53
CA TYR A 50 -4.16 -11.02 -8.16
C TYR A 50 -5.67 -10.79 -8.09
N PHE A 51 -6.31 -10.19 -9.09
CA PHE A 51 -7.75 -9.93 -9.07
C PHE A 51 -8.51 -11.16 -9.56
N LYS A 52 -8.49 -12.20 -8.74
CA LYS A 52 -9.21 -13.46 -8.98
C LYS A 52 -10.37 -13.58 -7.99
N ASP A 53 -11.44 -14.25 -8.40
CA ASP A 53 -12.61 -14.46 -7.52
C ASP A 53 -12.25 -15.22 -6.24
N ASN A 54 -11.24 -16.09 -6.30
CA ASN A 54 -10.72 -16.83 -5.14
C ASN A 54 -9.65 -16.07 -4.33
N ASN A 55 -9.34 -14.82 -4.67
CA ASN A 55 -8.42 -13.94 -3.95
C ASN A 55 -9.12 -12.63 -3.57
N ARG A 56 -10.32 -12.75 -2.98
CA ARG A 56 -11.19 -11.63 -2.62
C ARG A 56 -11.79 -11.82 -1.24
N VAL A 57 -11.71 -10.78 -0.42
CA VAL A 57 -12.43 -10.65 0.86
C VAL A 57 -13.32 -9.42 0.78
N VAL A 58 -14.59 -9.56 1.18
CA VAL A 58 -15.58 -8.47 1.16
C VAL A 58 -16.11 -8.27 2.56
N ILE A 59 -15.98 -7.06 3.08
CA ILE A 59 -16.51 -6.66 4.39
C ILE A 59 -17.66 -5.68 4.14
N TYR A 60 -18.86 -6.06 4.55
CA TYR A 60 -20.02 -5.16 4.53
C TYR A 60 -20.12 -4.46 5.88
N TYR A 61 -19.99 -3.13 5.88
CA TYR A 61 -20.18 -2.33 7.08
C TYR A 61 -21.57 -1.71 7.06
N ASN A 62 -22.46 -2.22 7.93
CA ASN A 62 -23.80 -1.69 8.10
C ASN A 62 -23.91 -1.09 9.51
N GLN A 63 -24.53 0.09 9.60
CA GLN A 63 -24.92 0.66 10.89
C GLN A 63 -26.17 -0.07 11.41
N GLU A 64 -26.19 -0.44 12.69
CA GLU A 64 -27.43 -0.88 13.32
C GLU A 64 -28.41 0.31 13.37
N LYS A 65 -29.65 0.10 12.92
CA LYS A 65 -30.74 1.05 13.19
C LYS A 65 -30.91 1.13 14.71
N LYS A 66 -30.71 2.31 15.30
CA LYS A 66 -31.19 2.59 16.66
C LYS A 66 -32.66 2.18 16.73
N ALA A 67 -33.01 1.27 17.63
CA ALA A 67 -34.40 0.99 17.93
C ALA A 67 -35.06 2.30 18.33
N GLU A 68 -36.06 2.73 17.55
CA GLU A 68 -36.88 3.88 17.88
C GLU A 68 -37.55 3.59 19.21
N ALA A 69 -37.28 4.41 20.23
CA ALA A 69 -37.94 4.31 21.52
C ALA A 69 -39.45 4.55 21.28
N THR A 70 -40.23 3.48 21.41
CA THR A 70 -41.69 3.51 21.39
C THR A 70 -42.17 4.52 22.44
N LYS A 71 -42.95 5.51 21.97
CA LYS A 71 -43.68 6.48 22.81
C LYS A 71 -44.65 5.79 23.76
#